data_AF-A0A2S8F718-F1
#
_entry.id   AF-A0A2S8F718-F1
#
_cell.length_a   1.000
_cell.length_b   1.000
_cell.length_c   1.000
_cell.angle_alpha   90.00
_cell.angle_beta   90.00
_cell.angle_gamma   90.00
#
_symmetry.space_group_name_H-M   'P 1'
#
loop_
_entity.id
_entity.type
_entity.pdbx_description
1 polymer ?
#
loop_
_entity_poly.entity_id
_entity_poly.type
_entity_poly.pdbx_seq_one_letter_code
_entity_poly.pdbx_strand_id
1 'polypeptide(L)'
;MANPFTLDDFRKQLEQMARPGLLEKMLWLIPGMGEMTKMLHSDEHKWEMRRLGGMIDSMTPAERNDPKLIDPSRRQRIADGSGVSPREVTDLIKQFESMASLMEAMTRGGTRSAIDKMRELRRGEVFDDWEDDDDPWDDDDILGRYDHP
;
A
#
# COMPACT_ATOMS: atom_id res chain seq x y z
N MET A 1 19.19 15.21 5.58
CA MET A 1 17.75 15.35 5.30
C MET A 1 17.28 14.00 4.81
N ALA A 2 16.34 13.36 5.51
CA ALA A 2 15.75 12.11 5.01
C ALA A 2 14.84 12.48 3.83
N ASN A 3 14.99 11.78 2.70
CA ASN A 3 14.03 11.92 1.61
C ASN A 3 12.67 11.39 2.08
N PRO A 4 11.55 12.01 1.66
CA PRO A 4 10.22 11.46 1.91
C PRO A 4 10.14 10.01 1.43
N PHE A 5 9.40 9.18 2.15
CA PHE A 5 9.14 7.80 1.73
C PHE A 5 8.37 7.82 0.40
N THR A 6 8.87 7.12 -0.62
CA THR A 6 8.29 7.12 -1.98
C THR A 6 7.70 5.76 -2.35
N LEU A 7 6.90 5.70 -3.43
CA LEU A 7 6.38 4.43 -3.95
C LEU A 7 7.49 3.49 -4.43
N ASP A 8 8.64 4.02 -4.87
CA ASP A 8 9.80 3.19 -5.20
C ASP A 8 10.40 2.53 -3.94
N ASP A 9 10.38 3.21 -2.79
CA ASP A 9 10.81 2.61 -1.52
C ASP A 9 9.81 1.58 -1.02
N PHE A 10 8.52 1.86 -1.17
CA PHE A 10 7.45 0.90 -0.89
C PHE A 10 7.56 -0.36 -1.75
N ARG A 11 7.80 -0.22 -3.07
CA ARG A 11 8.06 -1.34 -3.99
C ARG A 11 9.22 -2.21 -3.52
N LYS A 12 10.34 -1.59 -3.13
CA LYS A 12 11.49 -2.33 -2.58
C LYS A 12 11.14 -3.09 -1.30
N GLN A 13 10.24 -2.55 -0.47
CA GLN A 13 9.76 -3.24 0.73
C GLN A 13 8.85 -4.43 0.36
N LEU A 14 7.94 -4.26 -0.60
CA LEU A 14 7.10 -5.35 -1.13
C LEU A 14 7.95 -6.51 -1.67
N GLU A 15 8.98 -6.21 -2.47
CA GLU A 15 9.91 -7.22 -2.98
C GLU A 15 10.66 -7.96 -1.87
N GLN A 16 11.00 -7.28 -0.77
CA GLN A 16 11.66 -7.90 0.38
C GLN A 16 10.71 -8.80 1.17
N MET A 17 9.44 -8.43 1.29
CA MET A 17 8.41 -9.27 1.92
C MET A 17 8.06 -10.48 1.06
N ALA A 18 8.09 -10.35 -0.26
CA ALA A 18 7.89 -11.45 -1.19
C ALA A 18 9.04 -12.48 -1.19
N ARG A 19 10.22 -12.14 -0.64
CA ARG A 19 11.35 -13.06 -0.54
C ARG A 19 11.18 -13.98 0.68
N PRO A 20 11.02 -15.31 0.48
CA PRO A 20 11.08 -16.26 1.59
C PRO A 20 12.51 -16.24 2.15
N GLY A 21 12.69 -15.82 3.42
CA GLY A 21 13.98 -15.99 4.07
C GLY A 21 14.28 -15.13 5.30
N LEU A 22 13.76 -13.89 5.39
CA LEU A 22 14.01 -13.05 6.57
C LEU A 22 12.92 -13.19 7.64
N LEU A 23 11.65 -13.07 7.22
CA LEU A 23 10.50 -13.28 8.10
C LEU A 23 10.39 -14.72 8.57
N GLU A 24 10.68 -15.68 7.70
CA GLU A 24 10.70 -17.11 8.04
C GLU A 24 11.60 -17.40 9.23
N LYS A 25 12.84 -16.90 9.23
CA LYS A 25 13.79 -17.12 10.33
C LYS A 25 13.34 -16.52 11.66
N MET A 26 12.64 -15.38 11.63
CA MET A 26 12.08 -14.77 12.84
C MET A 26 10.84 -15.53 13.32
N LEU A 27 9.96 -15.96 12.41
CA LEU A 27 8.74 -16.70 12.75
C LEU A 27 9.01 -18.10 13.28
N TRP A 28 10.05 -18.79 12.79
CA TRP A 28 10.51 -20.07 13.35
C TRP A 28 10.98 -19.98 14.81
N LEU A 29 11.35 -18.78 15.29
CA LEU A 29 11.79 -18.56 16.67
C LEU A 29 10.64 -18.23 17.63
N ILE A 30 9.42 -17.96 17.12
CA ILE A 30 8.25 -17.63 17.95
C ILE A 30 7.35 -18.87 18.10
N PRO A 31 7.21 -19.45 19.30
CA PRO A 31 6.35 -20.62 19.51
C PRO A 31 4.88 -20.25 19.27
N GLY A 32 4.16 -21.08 18.49
CA GLY A 32 2.72 -20.92 18.24
C GLY A 32 2.33 -20.18 16.95
N MET A 33 3.28 -19.75 16.11
CA MET A 33 3.00 -18.96 14.89
C MET A 33 3.05 -19.74 13.57
N GLY A 34 3.19 -21.08 13.60
CA GLY A 34 3.41 -21.89 12.39
C GLY A 34 2.32 -21.80 11.32
N GLU A 35 1.05 -21.56 11.71
CA GLU A 35 -0.05 -21.38 10.75
C GLU A 35 0.01 -20.01 10.05
N MET A 36 0.44 -18.95 10.76
CA MET A 36 0.62 -17.63 10.16
C MET A 36 1.76 -17.64 9.14
N THR A 37 2.82 -18.41 9.40
CA THR A 37 3.93 -18.60 8.45
C THR A 37 3.46 -19.23 7.14
N LYS A 38 2.54 -20.19 7.18
CA LYS A 38 1.98 -20.81 5.97
C LYS A 38 1.13 -19.84 5.14
N MET A 39 0.33 -19.00 5.80
CA MET A 39 -0.48 -17.99 5.10
C MET A 39 0.40 -16.96 4.37
N LEU A 40 1.48 -16.50 5.04
CA LEU A 40 2.45 -15.57 4.44
C LEU A 40 3.26 -16.19 3.30
N HIS A 41 3.39 -17.52 3.27
CA HIS A 41 4.10 -18.25 2.21
C HIS A 41 3.19 -18.77 1.10
N SER A 42 1.87 -18.51 1.20
CA SER A 42 0.91 -18.92 0.18
C SER A 42 1.28 -18.31 -1.17
N ASP A 43 1.02 -19.06 -2.24
CA ASP A 43 1.23 -18.56 -3.59
C ASP A 43 0.29 -17.39 -3.93
N GLU A 44 -0.85 -17.31 -3.22
CA GLU A 44 -1.77 -16.18 -3.21
C GLU A 44 -1.08 -14.91 -2.68
N HIS A 45 -0.41 -14.97 -1.52
CA HIS A 45 0.32 -13.81 -1.00
C HIS A 45 1.43 -13.35 -1.94
N LYS A 46 2.18 -14.27 -2.55
CA LYS A 46 3.21 -13.93 -3.54
C LYS A 46 2.62 -13.33 -4.81
N TRP A 47 1.45 -13.80 -5.24
CA TRP A 47 0.72 -13.22 -6.36
C TRP A 47 0.30 -11.79 -6.04
N GLU A 48 -0.23 -11.55 -4.84
CA GLU A 48 -0.62 -10.21 -4.40
C GLU A 48 0.57 -9.24 -4.36
N MET A 49 1.70 -9.64 -3.78
CA MET A 49 2.91 -8.79 -3.76
C MET A 49 3.41 -8.44 -5.18
N ARG A 50 3.34 -9.40 -6.12
CA ARG A 50 3.68 -9.15 -7.53
C ARG A 50 2.68 -8.22 -8.20
N ARG A 51 1.39 -8.34 -7.87
CA ARG A 51 0.32 -7.49 -8.38
C ARG A 51 0.52 -6.03 -7.94
N LEU A 52 0.76 -5.81 -6.65
CA LEU A 52 1.10 -4.50 -6.10
C LEU A 52 2.35 -3.91 -6.78
N GLY A 53 3.39 -4.74 -6.97
CA GLY A 53 4.60 -4.34 -7.70
C GLY A 53 4.32 -3.94 -9.16
N GLY A 54 3.48 -4.69 -9.86
CA GLY A 54 3.10 -4.42 -11.25
C GLY A 54 2.31 -3.12 -11.43
N MET A 55 1.46 -2.77 -10.45
CA MET A 55 0.78 -1.46 -10.42
C MET A 55 1.78 -0.32 -10.28
N ILE A 56 2.73 -0.41 -9.34
CA ILE A 56 3.78 0.60 -9.15
C ILE A 56 4.66 0.72 -10.42
N ASP A 57 4.99 -0.42 -11.04
CA ASP A 57 5.78 -0.46 -12.27
C ASP A 57 5.10 0.23 -13.46
N SER A 58 3.76 0.30 -13.45
CA SER A 58 2.94 0.99 -14.47
C SER A 58 2.84 2.52 -14.26
N MET A 59 3.36 3.03 -13.14
CA MET A 59 3.42 4.46 -12.85
C MET A 59 4.66 5.11 -13.46
N THR A 60 4.55 6.39 -13.80
CA THR A 60 5.68 7.23 -14.22
C THR A 60 6.56 7.62 -13.02
N PRO A 61 7.83 7.99 -13.23
CA PRO A 61 8.69 8.44 -12.14
C PRO A 61 8.14 9.64 -11.35
N ALA A 62 7.41 10.54 -12.00
CA ALA A 62 6.78 11.68 -11.32
C ALA A 62 5.71 11.20 -10.33
N GLU A 63 4.83 10.28 -10.76
CA GLU A 63 3.78 9.71 -9.93
C GLU A 63 4.34 8.86 -8.78
N ARG A 64 5.47 8.15 -8.98
CA ARG A 64 6.11 7.38 -7.90
C ARG A 64 6.72 8.25 -6.80
N ASN A 65 7.19 9.43 -7.18
CA ASN A 65 7.75 10.41 -6.25
C ASN A 65 6.64 11.20 -5.54
N ASP A 66 5.55 11.49 -6.24
CA ASP A 66 4.39 12.22 -5.73
C ASP A 66 3.07 11.54 -6.12
N PRO A 67 2.54 10.66 -5.26
CA PRO A 67 1.29 9.95 -5.51
C PRO A 67 0.08 10.87 -5.65
N LYS A 68 0.14 12.10 -5.12
CA LYS A 68 -0.95 13.09 -5.24
C LYS A 68 -1.20 13.52 -6.68
N LEU A 69 -0.25 13.25 -7.58
CA LEU A 69 -0.40 13.50 -9.01
C LEU A 69 -1.33 12.48 -9.69
N ILE A 70 -1.71 11.37 -9.05
CA ILE A 70 -2.45 10.27 -9.67
C ILE A 70 -3.95 10.59 -9.77
N ASP A 71 -4.32 11.53 -10.64
CA ASP A 71 -5.72 11.82 -10.96
C ASP A 71 -6.50 10.59 -11.53
N PRO A 72 -7.84 10.67 -11.64
CA PRO A 72 -8.64 9.59 -12.20
C PRO A 72 -8.20 9.05 -13.57
N SER A 73 -7.70 9.93 -14.45
CA SER A 73 -7.24 9.53 -15.78
C SER A 73 -5.94 8.72 -15.69
N ARG A 74 -5.02 9.11 -14.81
CA ARG A 74 -3.79 8.35 -14.56
C ARG A 74 -4.07 7.03 -13.89
N ARG A 75 -5.01 7.02 -12.95
CA ARG A 75 -5.47 5.79 -12.29
C ARG A 75 -6.01 4.79 -13.31
N GLN A 76 -6.82 5.24 -14.26
CA GLN A 76 -7.27 4.40 -15.37
C GLN A 76 -6.09 3.84 -16.17
N ARG A 77 -5.15 4.71 -16.56
CA ARG A 77 -3.97 4.31 -17.34
C ARG A 77 -3.10 3.28 -16.60
N ILE A 78 -2.92 3.44 -15.29
CA ILE A 78 -2.16 2.51 -14.44
C ILE A 78 -2.90 1.17 -14.35
N ALA A 79 -4.22 1.20 -14.17
CA ALA A 79 -5.07 0.02 -14.12
C ALA A 79 -4.98 -0.79 -15.42
N ASP A 80 -5.12 -0.12 -16.58
CA ASP A 80 -4.98 -0.72 -17.90
C ASP A 80 -3.57 -1.31 -18.12
N GLY A 81 -2.53 -0.60 -17.68
CA GLY A 81 -1.13 -1.03 -17.81
C GLY A 81 -0.76 -2.23 -16.92
N SER A 82 -1.48 -2.44 -15.82
CA SER A 82 -1.21 -3.51 -14.86
C SER A 82 -2.25 -4.63 -14.87
N GLY A 83 -3.32 -4.50 -15.65
CA GLY A 83 -4.38 -5.52 -15.77
C GLY A 83 -5.25 -5.64 -14.52
N VAL A 84 -5.49 -4.53 -13.82
CA VAL A 84 -6.29 -4.45 -12.59
C VAL A 84 -7.41 -3.42 -12.75
N SER A 85 -8.28 -3.31 -11.75
CA SER A 85 -9.29 -2.25 -11.72
C SER A 85 -8.73 -0.92 -11.19
N PRO A 86 -9.29 0.24 -11.57
CA PRO A 86 -8.92 1.53 -11.00
C PRO A 86 -9.04 1.56 -9.47
N ARG A 87 -10.04 0.88 -8.92
CA ARG A 87 -10.25 0.76 -7.46
C ARG A 87 -9.04 0.14 -6.77
N GLU A 88 -8.44 -0.88 -7.37
CA GLU A 88 -7.27 -1.55 -6.79
C GLU A 88 -6.03 -0.64 -6.80
N VAL A 89 -5.94 0.27 -7.77
CA VAL A 89 -4.92 1.33 -7.77
C VAL A 89 -5.17 2.34 -6.65
N THR A 90 -6.43 2.72 -6.40
CA THR A 90 -6.80 3.55 -5.24
C THR A 90 -6.42 2.86 -3.93
N ASP A 91 -6.78 1.58 -3.77
CA ASP A 91 -6.48 0.81 -2.55
C ASP A 91 -4.96 0.70 -2.33
N LEU A 92 -4.16 0.57 -3.39
CA LEU A 92 -2.70 0.61 -3.32
C LEU A 92 -2.20 1.96 -2.80
N ILE A 93 -2.74 3.07 -3.31
CA ILE A 93 -2.34 4.42 -2.88
C ILE A 93 -2.68 4.63 -1.40
N LYS A 94 -3.88 4.24 -0.97
CA LYS A 94 -4.30 4.30 0.45
C LYS A 94 -3.38 3.47 1.36
N GLN A 95 -3.00 2.27 0.94
CA GLN A 95 -2.03 1.42 1.66
C GLN A 95 -0.65 2.07 1.75
N PHE A 96 -0.18 2.69 0.67
CA PHE A 96 1.07 3.44 0.66
C PHE A 96 1.02 4.63 1.63
N GLU A 97 -0.03 5.46 1.59
CA GLU A 97 -0.16 6.64 2.45
C GLU A 97 -0.21 6.27 3.94
N SER A 98 -0.90 5.18 4.28
CA SER A 98 -0.89 4.62 5.63
C SER A 98 0.53 4.27 6.09
N MET A 99 1.31 3.59 5.25
CA MET A 99 2.69 3.22 5.56
C MET A 99 3.62 4.44 5.59
N ALA A 100 3.45 5.39 4.66
CA ALA A 100 4.20 6.62 4.60
C ALA A 100 4.02 7.44 5.88
N SER A 101 2.77 7.55 6.37
CA SER A 101 2.45 8.26 7.62
C SER A 101 3.13 7.61 8.83
N LEU A 102 3.22 6.28 8.87
CA LEU A 102 3.91 5.55 9.91
C LEU A 102 5.43 5.80 9.86
N MET A 103 6.01 5.76 8.66
CA MET A 103 7.44 6.02 8.44
C MET A 103 7.81 7.47 8.78
N GLU A 104 6.92 8.42 8.47
CA GLU A 104 7.07 9.82 8.84
C GLU A 104 7.01 9.99 10.36
N ALA A 105 6.02 9.39 11.03
CA ALA A 105 5.90 9.38 12.48
C ALA A 105 7.15 8.79 13.16
N MET A 106 7.66 7.67 12.62
CA MET A 106 8.89 7.04 13.09
C MET A 106 10.12 7.94 12.90
N THR A 107 10.23 8.61 11.75
CA THR A 107 11.36 9.49 11.44
C THR A 107 11.37 10.74 12.33
N ARG A 108 10.19 11.27 12.68
CA ARG A 108 10.04 12.47 13.51
C ARG A 108 10.13 12.21 15.01
N GLY A 109 9.49 11.14 15.49
CA GLY A 109 9.27 10.89 16.92
C GLY A 109 9.75 9.52 17.42
N GLY A 110 10.44 8.75 16.58
CA GLY A 110 10.92 7.41 16.91
C GLY A 110 9.81 6.39 17.09
N THR A 111 10.15 5.23 17.66
CA THR A 111 9.23 4.08 17.81
C THR A 111 7.97 4.40 18.59
N ARG A 112 8.01 5.36 19.55
CA ARG A 112 6.82 5.77 20.31
C ARG A 112 5.77 6.43 19.42
N SER A 113 6.19 7.38 18.58
CA SER A 113 5.29 8.04 17.64
C SER A 113 4.74 7.07 16.59
N ALA A 114 5.54 6.09 16.17
CA ALA A 114 5.07 5.02 15.29
C ALA A 114 3.97 4.15 15.96
N ILE A 115 4.13 3.78 17.24
CA ILE A 115 3.12 3.03 18.00
C ILE A 115 1.84 3.84 18.16
N ASP A 116 1.96 5.13 18.43
CA ASP A 116 0.79 6.02 18.57
C ASP A 116 0.05 6.14 17.24
N LYS A 117 0.76 6.34 16.12
CA LYS A 117 0.16 6.35 14.78
C LYS A 117 -0.48 5.00 14.41
N MET A 118 0.12 3.88 14.83
CA MET A 118 -0.48 2.56 14.64
C MET A 118 -1.78 2.37 15.43
N ARG A 119 -1.90 2.97 16.63
CA ARG A 119 -3.15 2.95 17.41
C ARG A 119 -4.24 3.79 16.76
N GLU A 120 -3.86 4.89 16.12
CA GLU A 120 -4.75 5.74 15.31
C GLU A 120 -5.27 4.96 14.09
N LEU A 121 -4.37 4.35 13.32
CA LEU A 121 -4.72 3.49 12.17
C LEU A 121 -5.68 2.36 12.58
N ARG A 122 -5.43 1.68 13.71
CA ARG A 122 -6.28 0.58 14.20
C ARG A 122 -7.63 1.05 14.76
N ARG A 123 -7.73 2.29 15.20
CA ARG A 123 -8.99 2.86 15.69
C ARG A 123 -9.93 3.29 14.57
N GLY A 124 -9.49 3.21 13.31
CA GLY A 124 -10.24 3.77 12.18
C GLY A 124 -10.10 5.29 12.08
N GLU A 125 -9.40 5.94 13.00
CA GLU A 125 -9.27 7.41 13.05
C GLU A 125 -8.47 7.98 11.86
N VAL A 126 -7.67 7.15 11.17
CA VAL A 126 -7.03 7.53 9.90
C VAL A 126 -7.94 7.25 8.71
N PHE A 127 -8.88 6.30 8.81
CA PHE A 127 -9.88 5.99 7.77
C PHE A 127 -11.06 6.99 7.80
N ASP A 128 -11.40 7.56 8.96
CA ASP A 128 -12.37 8.66 9.11
C ASP A 128 -11.95 9.93 8.32
N ASP A 129 -10.64 10.22 8.20
CA ASP A 129 -10.10 11.31 7.36
C ASP A 129 -10.40 11.10 5.86
N TRP A 130 -10.80 9.87 5.47
CA TRP A 130 -11.19 9.47 4.11
C TRP A 130 -12.68 9.12 3.99
N GLU A 131 -13.51 9.41 5.01
CA GLU A 131 -14.98 9.25 4.98
C GLU A 131 -15.72 10.61 5.04
N ASP A 132 -15.00 11.72 5.20
CA ASP A 132 -15.53 13.07 4.97
C ASP A 132 -15.62 13.34 3.45
N ASP A 133 -16.55 14.21 3.01
CA ASP A 133 -16.86 14.58 1.59
C ASP A 133 -15.63 15.07 0.75
N ASP A 134 -14.43 15.06 1.31
CA ASP A 134 -13.14 15.48 0.73
C ASP A 134 -12.15 14.31 0.56
N ASP A 135 -12.57 13.02 0.49
CA ASP A 135 -11.66 11.93 0.07
C ASP A 135 -11.22 12.19 -1.39
N PRO A 136 -9.95 12.56 -1.64
CA PRO A 136 -9.46 12.90 -2.98
C PRO A 136 -9.44 11.68 -3.92
N TRP A 137 -9.65 10.48 -3.38
CA TRP A 137 -9.74 9.22 -4.09
C TRP A 137 -11.15 8.65 -4.14
N ASP A 138 -12.15 9.32 -3.55
CA ASP A 138 -13.52 8.85 -3.58
C ASP A 138 -14.12 9.05 -4.96
N ASP A 139 -14.62 7.95 -5.48
CA ASP A 139 -14.92 7.78 -6.90
C ASP A 139 -16.41 7.44 -7.09
N ASP A 140 -17.27 8.00 -6.24
CA ASP A 140 -18.74 7.87 -6.36
C ASP A 140 -19.25 8.36 -7.75
N ASP A 141 -18.47 9.17 -8.46
CA ASP A 141 -18.77 9.63 -9.83
C ASP A 141 -18.21 8.74 -10.96
N ILE A 142 -17.31 7.80 -10.67
CA ILE A 142 -16.60 7.01 -11.69
C ILE A 142 -17.24 5.64 -11.94
N LEU A 143 -17.96 5.10 -10.96
CA LEU A 143 -18.58 3.78 -11.04
C LEU A 143 -19.82 3.73 -11.96
N GLY A 144 -20.31 4.87 -12.45
CA GLY A 144 -21.43 4.94 -13.41
C GLY A 144 -21.10 4.53 -14.86
N ARG A 145 -19.84 4.17 -15.18
CA ARG A 145 -19.42 3.85 -16.56
C ARG A 145 -18.80 2.46 -16.77
N TYR A 146 -18.69 1.63 -15.73
CA TYR A 146 -18.20 0.27 -15.88
C TYR A 146 -19.37 -0.69 -16.10
N ASP A 147 -19.79 -0.79 -17.37
CA ASP A 147 -20.53 -1.95 -17.85
C ASP A 147 -19.53 -3.11 -17.95
N HIS A 148 -19.72 -4.14 -17.13
CA HIS A 148 -18.88 -5.34 -17.10
C HIS A 148 -19.20 -6.24 -18.30
N PRO A 149 -18.23 -6.63 -19.16
CA PRO A 149 -18.42 -7.73 -20.10
C PRO A 149 -18.31 -9.11 -19.43
#